data_AF-A0A397ZW40-F1
#
_entry.id   AF-A0A397ZW40-F1
#
_cell.length_a   1.000
_cell.length_b   1.000
_cell.length_c   1.000
_cell.angle_alpha   90.00
_cell.angle_beta   90.00
_cell.angle_gamma   90.00
#
_symmetry.space_group_name_H-M   'P 1'
#
loop_
_entity.id
_entity.type
_entity.pdbx_description
1 polymer ?
#
loop_
_entity_poly.entity_id
_entity_poly.type
_entity_poly.pdbx_seq_one_letter_code
_entity_poly.pdbx_strand_id
1 'polypeptide(L)'
;MANLVKRVGEVQRMIIASPLYWESIELLAKDETLRGVFYAIPDGCKLHFLKRKIRASNEKEAEPFYENHNNDSWHLRSPSYKPPW
;
A
#
# COMPACT_ATOMS: atom_id res chain seq x y z
N MET A 1 -17.40 15.81 3.85
CA MET A 1 -16.93 15.84 2.44
C MET A 1 -15.78 16.82 2.20
N ALA A 2 -15.91 18.10 2.56
CA ALA A 2 -14.88 19.13 2.27
C ALA A 2 -13.46 18.79 2.78
N ASN A 3 -13.35 18.23 3.99
CA ASN A 3 -12.04 17.84 4.55
C ASN A 3 -11.40 16.68 3.78
N LEU A 4 -12.20 15.71 3.32
CA LEU A 4 -11.70 14.57 2.54
C LEU A 4 -11.11 15.03 1.20
N VAL A 5 -11.85 15.87 0.46
CA VAL A 5 -11.39 16.43 -0.82
C VAL A 5 -10.06 17.17 -0.65
N LYS A 6 -9.95 18.01 0.39
CA LYS A 6 -8.71 18.71 0.72
C LYS A 6 -7.56 17.73 1.00
N ARG A 7 -7.79 16.72 1.84
CA ARG A 7 -6.77 15.73 2.21
C ARG A 7 -6.29 14.88 1.05
N VAL A 8 -7.17 14.53 0.11
CA VAL A 8 -6.79 13.81 -1.12
C VAL A 8 -6.02 14.75 -2.06
N GLY A 9 -6.40 16.03 -2.13
CA GLY A 9 -5.68 17.05 -2.91
C GLY A 9 -4.28 17.37 -2.36
N GLU A 10 -4.05 17.18 -1.07
CA GLU A 10 -2.73 17.33 -0.41
C GLU A 10 -1.79 16.13 -0.64
N VAL A 11 -2.26 15.04 -1.25
CA VAL A 11 -1.42 13.86 -1.50
C VAL A 11 -0.33 14.21 -2.52
N GLN A 12 0.92 13.98 -2.14
CA GLN A 12 2.07 14.27 -3.00
C GLN A 12 1.95 13.55 -4.35
N ARG A 13 2.16 14.27 -5.46
CA ARG A 13 2.05 13.77 -6.85
C ARG A 13 0.64 13.34 -7.28
N MET A 14 -0.40 13.68 -6.52
CA MET A 14 -1.79 13.52 -6.95
C MET A 14 -2.14 14.57 -8.02
N ILE A 15 -2.86 14.15 -9.06
CA ILE A 15 -3.33 15.03 -10.13
C ILE A 15 -4.84 15.22 -9.95
N ILE A 16 -5.30 16.43 -9.61
CA ILE A 16 -6.70 16.74 -9.29
C ILE A 16 -7.65 16.43 -10.47
N ALA A 17 -7.18 16.57 -11.71
CA ALA A 17 -7.97 16.27 -12.90
C ALA A 17 -7.96 14.77 -13.29
N SER A 18 -7.23 13.91 -12.57
CA SER A 18 -7.13 12.49 -12.92
C SER A 18 -8.32 11.67 -12.41
N PRO A 19 -8.71 10.59 -13.11
CA PRO A 19 -9.71 9.66 -12.62
C PRO A 19 -9.40 9.13 -11.21
N LEU A 20 -8.12 8.83 -10.96
CA LEU A 20 -7.61 8.38 -9.67
C LEU A 20 -8.01 9.33 -8.52
N TYR A 21 -7.98 10.64 -8.73
CA TYR A 21 -8.35 11.63 -7.71
C TYR A 21 -9.83 11.54 -7.33
N TRP A 22 -10.71 11.52 -8.33
CA TRP A 22 -12.16 11.46 -8.11
C TRP A 22 -12.57 10.10 -7.53
N GLU A 23 -12.04 9.01 -8.07
CA GLU A 23 -12.27 7.65 -7.56
C GLU A 23 -11.79 7.49 -6.12
N SER A 24 -10.67 8.12 -5.74
CA SER A 24 -10.17 8.14 -4.36
C SER A 24 -11.16 8.82 -3.41
N ILE A 25 -11.71 9.97 -3.83
CA ILE A 25 -12.68 10.70 -3.02
C ILE A 25 -13.96 9.87 -2.84
N GLU A 26 -14.45 9.25 -3.91
CA GLU A 26 -15.64 8.41 -3.84
C GLU A 26 -15.44 7.18 -2.96
N LEU A 27 -14.32 6.48 -3.12
CA LEU A 27 -13.98 5.29 -2.33
C LEU A 27 -13.95 5.62 -0.83
N LEU A 28 -13.23 6.67 -0.44
CA LEU A 28 -13.09 7.07 0.96
C LEU A 28 -14.36 7.74 1.52
N ALA A 29 -15.24 8.26 0.67
CA ALA A 29 -16.55 8.73 1.08
C ALA A 29 -17.48 7.57 1.44
N LYS A 30 -17.39 6.45 0.69
CA LYS A 30 -18.23 5.25 0.86
C LYS A 30 -17.71 4.29 1.94
N ASP A 31 -16.40 4.18 2.12
CA ASP A 31 -15.77 3.25 3.06
C ASP A 31 -15.06 4.00 4.21
N GLU A 32 -15.65 3.96 5.40
CA GLU A 32 -15.10 4.60 6.58
C GLU A 32 -13.82 3.93 7.10
N THR A 33 -13.68 2.62 6.89
CA THR A 33 -12.50 1.86 7.32
C THR A 33 -11.30 2.27 6.48
N LEU A 34 -11.45 2.31 5.15
CA LEU A 34 -10.40 2.79 4.25
C LEU A 34 -10.08 4.27 4.50
N ARG A 35 -11.08 5.09 4.83
CA ARG A 35 -10.86 6.49 5.23
C ARG A 35 -10.04 6.60 6.52
N GLY A 36 -10.33 5.77 7.52
CA GLY A 36 -9.55 5.70 8.75
C GLY A 36 -8.09 5.31 8.48
N VAL A 37 -7.88 4.26 7.67
CA VAL A 37 -6.52 3.83 7.27
C VAL A 37 -5.81 4.94 6.50
N PHE A 38 -6.47 5.60 5.54
CA PHE A 38 -5.90 6.70 4.77
C PHE A 38 -5.40 7.85 5.65
N TYR A 39 -6.11 8.16 6.74
CA TYR A 39 -5.67 9.18 7.69
C TYR A 39 -4.56 8.73 8.64
N ALA A 40 -4.46 7.42 8.92
CA ALA A 40 -3.44 6.88 9.80
C ALA A 40 -2.08 6.66 9.12
N ILE A 41 -2.05 6.45 7.80
CA ILE A 41 -0.79 6.15 7.08
C ILE A 41 0.04 7.42 6.79
N PRO A 42 1.38 7.29 6.70
CA PRO A 42 2.28 8.40 6.36
C PRO A 42 1.97 9.00 4.97
N ASP A 43 2.19 10.31 4.82
CA ASP A 43 1.88 11.04 3.59
C ASP A 43 2.56 10.45 2.34
N GLY A 44 3.81 10.01 2.47
CA GLY A 44 4.56 9.38 1.38
C GLY A 44 3.96 8.06 0.86
N CYS A 45 3.10 7.42 1.65
CA CYS A 45 2.48 6.14 1.29
C CYS A 45 1.07 6.31 0.68
N LYS A 46 0.45 7.49 0.85
CA LYS A 46 -0.96 7.73 0.50
C LYS A 46 -1.28 7.48 -0.97
N LEU A 47 -0.43 7.98 -1.88
CA LEU A 47 -0.66 7.79 -3.31
C LEU A 47 -0.61 6.31 -3.72
N HIS A 48 0.34 5.55 -3.17
CA HIS A 48 0.48 4.13 -3.47
C HIS A 48 -0.70 3.32 -2.92
N PHE A 49 -1.13 3.64 -1.70
CA PHE A 49 -2.33 3.06 -1.09
C PHE A 49 -3.57 3.26 -1.96
N LEU A 50 -3.81 4.50 -2.40
CA LEU A 50 -4.96 4.84 -3.25
C LEU A 50 -4.93 4.09 -4.58
N LYS A 51 -3.77 4.08 -5.26
CA LYS A 51 -3.58 3.33 -6.51
C LYS A 51 -3.90 1.84 -6.34
N ARG A 52 -3.44 1.22 -5.24
CA ARG A 52 -3.68 -0.20 -4.97
C ARG A 52 -5.16 -0.48 -4.72
N LYS A 53 -5.83 0.32 -3.90
CA LYS A 53 -7.24 0.10 -3.54
C LYS A 53 -8.20 0.37 -4.69
N ILE A 54 -7.91 1.36 -5.52
CA ILE A 54 -8.74 1.68 -6.69
C ILE A 54 -8.54 0.65 -7.80
N ARG A 55 -7.30 0.22 -8.05
CA ARG A 55 -7.04 -0.88 -9.00
C ARG A 55 -7.71 -2.18 -8.55
N ALA A 56 -7.62 -2.52 -7.27
CA ALA A 56 -8.33 -3.65 -6.65
C ALA A 56 -9.86 -3.54 -6.75
N SER A 57 -10.38 -2.32 -6.78
CA SER A 57 -11.82 -2.08 -6.96
C SER A 57 -12.30 -2.26 -8.41
N ASN A 58 -11.39 -2.32 -9.39
CA ASN A 58 -11.71 -2.39 -10.81
C ASN A 58 -11.42 -3.76 -11.45
N GLU A 59 -10.76 -4.68 -10.74
CA GLU A 59 -10.46 -6.04 -11.20
C GLU A 59 -10.87 -7.04 -10.12
N LYS A 60 -11.69 -8.05 -10.47
CA LYS A 60 -11.82 -9.28 -9.67
C LYS A 60 -10.40 -9.82 -9.48
N GLU A 61 -9.85 -9.67 -8.27
CA GLU A 61 -8.45 -10.00 -8.02
C GLU A 61 -8.20 -11.51 -8.21
N ALA A 62 -7.22 -11.84 -9.04
CA ALA A 62 -6.35 -12.97 -8.73
C ALA A 62 -5.38 -12.47 -7.65
N GLU A 63 -5.21 -13.27 -6.59
CA GLU A 63 -4.45 -12.86 -5.40
C GLU A 63 -3.05 -12.36 -5.74
N PRO A 64 -2.58 -11.27 -5.10
CA PRO A 64 -1.19 -10.88 -5.20
C PRO A 64 -0.34 -11.88 -4.40
N PHE A 65 0.49 -12.65 -5.11
CA PHE A 65 1.59 -13.39 -4.50
C PHE A 65 2.53 -12.38 -3.83
N TYR A 66 2.51 -12.34 -2.50
CA TYR A 66 3.54 -11.64 -1.74
C TYR A 66 4.80 -12.48 -1.84
N GLU A 67 5.73 -12.07 -2.69
CA GLU A 67 7.10 -12.56 -2.61
C GLU A 67 7.68 -12.05 -1.30
N ASN A 68 7.76 -12.95 -0.33
CA ASN A 68 8.30 -12.71 0.99
C ASN A 68 9.80 -12.42 0.82
N HIS A 69 10.16 -11.15 0.64
CA HIS A 69 11.54 -10.69 0.80
C HIS A 69 11.89 -10.66 2.30
N ASN A 70 11.91 -11.84 2.91
CA ASN A 70 12.67 -12.14 4.12
C ASN A 70 13.61 -13.29 3.78
N ASN A 71 14.63 -12.96 2.99
CA ASN A 71 15.90 -13.67 3.06
C ASN A 71 16.96 -12.62 3.45
N ASP A 72 16.84 -12.13 4.68
CA ASP A 72 18.04 -11.94 5.49
C ASP A 72 18.68 -13.33 5.63
N SER A 73 19.45 -13.69 4.60
CA SER A 73 20.36 -14.83 4.64
C SER A 73 21.43 -14.47 5.65
N TRP A 74 21.12 -14.70 6.93
CA TRP A 74 22.10 -15.15 7.90
C TRP A 74 22.75 -16.37 7.26
N HIS A 75 23.85 -16.16 6.55
CA HIS A 75 24.80 -17.20 6.26
C HIS A 75 25.34 -17.66 7.61
N LEU A 76 24.58 -18.54 8.27
CA LEU A 76 25.08 -19.55 9.16
C LEU A 76 26.07 -20.36 8.34
N ARG A 77 27.28 -19.85 8.28
CA ARG A 77 28.48 -20.57 7.90
C ARG A 77 28.66 -21.61 8.99
N SER A 78 27.94 -22.72 8.89
CA SER A 78 28.16 -23.88 9.73
C SER A 78 29.66 -24.20 9.64
N PRO A 79 30.43 -24.13 10.73
CA PRO A 79 31.76 -24.70 10.71
C PRO A 79 31.56 -26.19 10.45
N SER A 80 32.13 -26.68 9.35
CA SER A 80 32.24 -28.10 9.08
C SER A 80 33.13 -28.70 10.18
N TYR A 81 32.52 -29.09 11.29
CA TYR A 81 33.20 -29.78 12.37
C TYR A 81 33.24 -31.25 12.01
N LYS A 82 34.41 -31.72 11.54
CA LYS A 82 34.69 -33.15 11.42
C LYS A 82 35.03 -33.67 12.81
N PRO A 83 34.30 -34.65 13.36
CA PRO A 83 34.76 -35.31 14.58
C PRO A 83 36.08 -36.04 14.28
N PRO A 84 37.07 -35.97 15.19
CA PRO A 84 38.20 -36.89 15.13
C PRO A 84 37.74 -38.27 15.58
N TRP A 85 38.52 -39.29 15.20
CA TRP A 85 38.39 -40.74 15.44
C TRP A 85 37.55 -41.50 14.40
#